data_AF-A0A926GRS8-F1
#
_entry.id   AF-A0A926GRS8-F1
#
_cell.length_a   1.000
_cell.length_b   1.000
_cell.length_c   1.000
_cell.angle_alpha   90.00
_cell.angle_beta   90.00
_cell.angle_gamma   90.00
#
_symmetry.space_group_name_H-M   'P 1'
#
loop_
_entity.id
_entity.type
_entity.pdbx_description
1 polymer ?
#
loop_
_entity_poly.entity_id
_entity_poly.type
_entity_poly.pdbx_seq_one_letter_code
_entity_poly.pdbx_strand_id
1 'polypeptide(L)'
;GRQPRSAHDFFVKYQDRILFGKDSFQPEEYAYYWRVFETRDDYFDYYRDYHASWKLYGIDLPDSILKKVYYQNALKITRGLPQAAWPR
;
A
#
# COMPACT_ATOMS: atom_id res chain seq x y z
N GLY A 1 -4.45 7.73 3.60
CA GLY A 1 -5.22 7.30 4.78
C GLY A 1 -5.91 8.46 5.45
N ARG A 2 -5.31 9.08 6.47
CA ARG A 2 -5.91 10.22 7.24
C ARG A 2 -5.13 11.53 7.10
N GLN A 3 -3.84 11.43 6.79
CA GLN A 3 -2.94 12.55 6.50
C GLN A 3 -2.26 12.26 5.17
N PRO A 4 -2.96 12.43 4.03
CA PRO A 4 -2.51 11.90 2.74
C PRO A 4 -1.16 12.49 2.30
N ARG A 5 -0.95 13.80 2.50
CA ARG A 5 0.32 14.47 2.15
C ARG A 5 1.51 13.96 2.97
N SER A 6 1.39 13.94 4.29
CA SER A 6 2.47 13.43 5.16
C SER A 6 2.75 11.95 4.93
N ALA A 7 1.71 11.16 4.64
CA ALA A 7 1.88 9.75 4.29
C ALA A 7 2.61 9.59 2.95
N HIS A 8 2.21 10.32 1.90
CA HIS A 8 2.93 10.35 0.63
C HIS A 8 4.41 10.67 0.84
N ASP A 9 4.73 11.76 1.53
CA ASP A 9 6.12 12.21 1.73
C ASP A 9 6.93 11.19 2.54
N PHE A 10 6.31 10.53 3.52
CA PHE A 10 6.93 9.45 4.28
C PHE A 10 7.28 8.25 3.38
N PHE A 11 6.33 7.83 2.54
CA PHE A 11 6.53 6.72 1.60
C PHE A 11 7.62 7.06 0.58
N VAL A 12 7.65 8.28 0.05
CA VAL A 12 8.71 8.73 -0.87
C VAL A 12 10.08 8.72 -0.19
N LYS A 13 10.18 9.29 1.01
CA LYS A 13 11.45 9.41 1.75
C LYS A 13 12.02 8.07 2.19
N TYR A 14 11.17 7.12 2.57
CA TYR A 14 11.57 5.84 3.16
C TYR A 14 11.20 4.63 2.30
N GLN A 15 11.01 4.84 0.99
CA GLN A 15 10.50 3.85 0.03
C GLN A 15 11.18 2.47 0.06
N ASP A 16 12.48 2.38 0.42
CA ASP A 16 13.23 1.11 0.48
C ASP A 16 13.13 0.38 1.84
N ARG A 17 12.37 0.93 2.80
CA ARG A 17 12.25 0.43 4.17
C ARG A 17 10.81 0.08 4.58
N ILE A 18 9.88 0.14 3.63
CA ILE A 18 8.44 -0.07 3.87
C ILE A 18 8.02 -1.39 3.25
N LEU A 19 7.27 -2.19 4.00
CA LEU A 19 6.60 -3.39 3.52
C LEU A 19 5.09 -3.19 3.61
N PHE A 20 4.37 -3.71 2.63
CA PHE A 20 2.93 -3.92 2.74
C PHE A 20 2.65 -5.36 3.16
N GLY A 21 1.73 -5.52 4.09
CA GLY A 21 1.29 -6.82 4.59
C GLY A 21 -0.06 -6.68 5.28
N LYS A 22 -0.79 -7.79 5.31
CA LYS A 22 -2.07 -7.92 5.98
C LYS A 22 -2.03 -9.16 6.84
N ASP A 23 -2.57 -9.08 8.05
CA ASP A 23 -2.59 -10.20 9.01
C ASP A 23 -3.56 -11.32 8.62
N SER A 24 -4.22 -11.21 7.48
CA SER A 24 -5.17 -12.19 6.97
C SER A 24 -5.33 -12.10 5.44
N PHE A 25 -5.57 -13.24 4.79
CA PHE A 25 -5.71 -13.33 3.33
C PHE A 25 -7.18 -13.24 2.90
N GLN A 26 -7.63 -12.03 2.55
CA GLN A 26 -8.94 -11.75 1.96
C GLN A 26 -8.75 -10.94 0.67
N PRO A 27 -8.66 -11.61 -0.50
CA PRO A 27 -8.37 -10.98 -1.79
C PRO A 27 -9.29 -9.81 -2.14
N GLU A 28 -10.57 -9.91 -1.78
CA GLU A 28 -11.61 -8.93 -2.11
C GLU A 28 -11.36 -7.57 -1.44
N GLU A 29 -10.57 -7.54 -0.36
CA GLU A 29 -10.27 -6.32 0.40
C GLU A 29 -9.11 -5.52 -0.21
N TYR A 30 -8.27 -6.13 -1.06
CA TYR A 30 -7.03 -5.50 -1.57
C TYR A 30 -7.28 -4.25 -2.41
N ALA A 31 -8.41 -4.20 -3.13
CA ALA A 31 -8.78 -3.04 -3.94
C ALA A 31 -8.86 -1.74 -3.12
N TYR A 32 -9.21 -1.81 -1.84
CA TYR A 32 -9.23 -0.64 -0.96
C TYR A 32 -7.83 -0.15 -0.60
N TYR A 33 -6.88 -1.07 -0.42
CA TYR A 33 -5.48 -0.71 -0.17
C TYR A 33 -4.84 -0.13 -1.42
N TRP A 34 -5.10 -0.71 -2.59
CA TRP A 34 -4.67 -0.15 -3.88
C TRP A 34 -5.24 1.24 -4.08
N ARG A 35 -6.54 1.44 -3.83
CA ARG A 35 -7.15 2.78 -3.89
C ARG A 35 -6.46 3.78 -2.97
N VAL A 36 -6.09 3.40 -1.74
CA VAL A 36 -5.33 4.28 -0.85
C VAL A 36 -3.96 4.62 -1.42
N PHE A 37 -3.24 3.66 -1.99
CA PHE A 37 -1.85 3.89 -2.43
C PHE A 37 -1.75 4.55 -3.81
N GLU A 38 -2.63 4.19 -4.74
CA GLU A 38 -2.47 4.49 -6.16
C GLU A 38 -3.20 5.76 -6.60
N THR A 39 -4.24 6.20 -5.88
CA THR A 39 -5.09 7.30 -6.34
C THR A 39 -4.87 8.58 -5.55
N ARG A 40 -5.42 9.67 -6.10
CA ARG A 40 -5.58 10.98 -5.46
C ARG A 40 -6.98 11.16 -4.86
N ASP A 41 -7.73 10.07 -4.68
CA ASP A 41 -9.13 10.16 -4.26
C ASP A 41 -9.24 10.68 -2.82
N ASP A 42 -10.14 11.63 -2.61
CA ASP A 42 -10.43 12.13 -1.28
C ASP A 42 -11.74 11.53 -0.74
N TYR A 43 -11.79 11.35 0.58
CA TYR A 43 -13.04 11.16 1.34
C TYR A 43 -13.85 9.89 0.96
N PHE A 44 -13.22 8.72 0.86
CA PHE A 44 -13.92 7.45 0.58
C PHE A 44 -14.06 6.53 1.79
N ASP A 45 -15.02 5.60 1.72
CA ASP A 45 -15.36 4.67 2.79
C ASP A 45 -14.38 3.51 2.94
N TYR A 46 -14.31 2.99 4.17
CA TYR A 46 -13.68 1.70 4.44
C TYR A 46 -14.52 0.56 3.87
N TYR A 47 -13.89 -0.59 3.68
CA TYR A 47 -14.56 -1.82 3.28
C TYR A 47 -15.40 -2.48 4.39
N ARG A 48 -15.27 -2.01 5.64
CA ARG A 48 -16.06 -2.47 6.80
C ARG A 48 -16.39 -1.28 7.70
N ASP A 49 -17.63 -1.27 8.19
CA ASP A 49 -18.21 -0.15 8.94
C ASP A 49 -17.67 0.02 10.38
N TYR A 50 -16.89 -0.93 10.88
CA TYR A 50 -16.37 -0.91 12.26
C TYR A 50 -14.87 -0.61 12.38
N HIS A 51 -14.14 -0.46 11.27
CA HIS A 51 -12.69 -0.25 11.32
C HIS A 51 -12.28 1.19 11.61
N ALA A 52 -13.12 2.16 11.30
CA ALA A 52 -12.87 3.57 11.54
C ALA A 52 -14.15 4.40 11.39
N SER A 53 -14.29 5.47 12.18
CA SER A 53 -15.33 6.49 11.99
C SER A 53 -14.92 7.61 11.03
N TRP A 54 -13.75 7.50 10.39
CA TRP A 54 -13.20 8.49 9.48
C TRP A 54 -13.06 7.96 8.06
N LYS A 55 -13.14 8.88 7.10
CA LYS A 55 -12.90 8.59 5.68
C LYS A 55 -11.43 8.37 5.38
N LEU A 56 -11.19 7.61 4.33
CA LEU A 56 -9.90 7.36 3.72
C LEU A 56 -9.62 8.37 2.61
N TYR A 57 -8.32 8.51 2.34
CA TYR A 57 -7.76 9.39 1.32
C TYR A 57 -6.63 8.64 0.62
N GLY A 58 -6.58 8.79 -0.70
CA GLY A 58 -5.51 8.34 -1.57
C GLY A 58 -4.23 9.11 -1.30
N ILE A 59 -3.08 8.51 -1.59
CA ILE A 59 -1.77 9.12 -1.38
C ILE A 59 -0.94 9.20 -2.66
N ASP A 60 -1.45 8.75 -3.81
CA ASP A 60 -0.87 8.97 -5.14
C ASP A 60 0.62 8.60 -5.25
N LEU A 61 0.97 7.37 -4.86
CA LEU A 61 2.35 6.92 -4.96
C LEU A 61 2.73 6.69 -6.43
N PRO A 62 3.92 7.15 -6.86
CA PRO A 62 4.49 6.77 -8.14
C PRO A 62 4.66 5.25 -8.31
N ASP A 63 4.50 4.75 -9.53
CA ASP A 63 4.66 3.32 -9.89
C ASP A 63 5.97 2.70 -9.36
N SER A 64 7.07 3.45 -9.41
CA SER A 64 8.37 2.99 -8.91
C SER A 64 8.36 2.72 -7.40
N ILE A 65 7.57 3.45 -6.62
CA ILE A 65 7.42 3.25 -5.18
C ILE A 65 6.38 2.15 -4.91
N LEU A 66 5.30 2.08 -5.69
CA LEU A 66 4.30 1.00 -5.58
C LEU A 66 4.95 -0.37 -5.75
N LYS A 67 5.82 -0.56 -6.75
CA LYS A 67 6.58 -1.82 -6.94
C LYS A 67 7.43 -2.17 -5.72
N LYS A 68 8.07 -1.19 -5.08
CA LYS A 68 8.86 -1.39 -3.85
C LYS A 68 7.99 -1.88 -2.71
N VAL A 69 6.86 -1.23 -2.50
CA VAL A 69 5.90 -1.53 -1.42
C VAL A 69 5.23 -2.88 -1.63
N TYR A 70 4.84 -3.21 -2.87
CA TYR A 70 4.10 -4.43 -3.21
C TYR A 70 4.95 -5.69 -3.22
N TYR A 71 6.21 -5.63 -3.67
CA TYR A 71 7.01 -6.84 -3.74
C TYR A 71 8.52 -6.66 -3.60
N GLN A 72 9.13 -5.61 -4.18
CA GLN A 72 10.60 -5.58 -4.27
C GLN A 72 11.29 -5.52 -2.90
N ASN A 73 10.71 -4.80 -1.93
CA ASN A 73 11.28 -4.76 -0.58
C ASN A 73 11.11 -6.11 0.14
N ALA A 74 9.99 -6.79 -0.04
CA ALA A 74 9.77 -8.12 0.53
C ALA A 74 10.76 -9.15 -0.04
N LEU A 75 11.02 -9.11 -1.36
CA LEU A 75 11.98 -9.99 -2.02
C LEU A 75 13.41 -9.81 -1.52
N LYS A 76 13.80 -8.59 -1.12
CA LYS A 76 15.14 -8.32 -0.58
C LYS A 76 15.35 -8.91 0.81
N ILE A 77 14.30 -8.94 1.65
CA ILE A 77 14.42 -9.24 3.09
C ILE A 77 14.00 -10.67 3.41
N THR A 78 12.98 -11.20 2.73
CA THR A 78 12.41 -12.52 3.02
C THR A 78 13.10 -13.60 2.18
N ARG A 79 13.89 -14.44 2.85
CA ARG A 79 14.56 -15.58 2.21
C ARG A 79 13.52 -16.61 1.76
N GLY A 80 13.77 -17.23 0.61
CA GLY A 80 12.93 -18.31 0.08
C GLY A 80 11.73 -17.86 -0.76
N LEU A 81 11.50 -16.56 -0.93
CA LEU A 81 10.49 -16.08 -1.87
C LEU A 81 10.90 -16.35 -3.33
N PRO A 82 9.99 -16.81 -4.20
CA PRO A 82 10.25 -16.98 -5.62
C PRO A 82 10.66 -15.64 -6.25
N GLN A 83 11.83 -15.57 -6.87
CA GLN A 83 12.34 -14.32 -7.46
C GLN A 83 11.88 -14.10 -8.91
N ALA A 84 11.60 -15.18 -9.64
CA ALA A 84 11.30 -15.13 -11.07
C ALA A 84 9.82 -14.88 -11.41
N ALA A 85 8.92 -14.95 -10.42
CA ALA A 85 7.47 -14.89 -10.62
C ALA A 85 6.88 -13.46 -10.60
N TRP A 86 7.72 -12.42 -10.55
CA TRP A 86 7.29 -11.03 -10.38
C TRP A 86 7.52 -10.19 -11.65
N PRO A 87 6.67 -9.17 -11.89
CA PRO A 87 6.88 -8.21 -12.98
C PRO A 87 8.27 -7.57 -12.87
N ARG A 88 8.96 -7.46 -14.02
CA ARG A 88 10.25 -6.77 -14.14
C ARG A 88 10.04 -5.30 -14.45
#